data_AF-U7L3A8-F1
#
_entry.id   AF-U7L3A8-F1
#
_cell.length_a   1.000
_cell.length_b   1.000
_cell.length_c   1.000
_cell.angle_alpha   90.00
_cell.angle_beta   90.00
_cell.angle_gamma   90.00
#
_symmetry.space_group_name_H-M   'P 1'
#
loop_
_entity.id
_entity.type
_entity.pdbx_description
1 polymer ?
#
loop_
_entity_poly.entity_id
_entity_poly.type
_entity_poly.pdbx_seq_one_letter_code
_entity_poly.pdbx_strand_id
1 'polypeptide(L)'
;MSLTPAETEATSQELHALRDALPLADAPIESALGYAPGGLQAALDVHANPIEVWRTRDYLVSLARAHGIPIPRFSRLSDNMRSSAQRWFGPWDVPTM
;
A
#
# COMPACT_ATOMS: atom_id res chain seq x y z
N MET A 1 6.37 -0.06 -14.93
CA MET A 1 5.00 -0.23 -15.46
C MET A 1 4.22 1.02 -15.10
N SER A 2 3.61 1.68 -16.08
CA SER A 2 2.75 2.83 -15.81
C SER A 2 1.30 2.37 -15.82
N LEU A 3 0.55 2.72 -14.79
CA LEU A 3 -0.89 2.48 -14.72
C LEU A 3 -1.62 3.47 -15.62
N THR A 4 -2.70 3.03 -16.26
CA THR A 4 -3.65 3.95 -16.90
C THR A 4 -4.44 4.71 -15.83
N PRO A 5 -5.05 5.87 -16.14
CA PRO A 5 -5.86 6.61 -15.16
C PRO A 5 -6.95 5.77 -14.49
N ALA A 6 -7.61 4.88 -15.24
CA ALA A 6 -8.62 3.98 -14.70
C ALA A 6 -8.03 2.91 -13.76
N GLU A 7 -6.83 2.41 -14.07
CA GLU A 7 -6.13 1.45 -13.20
C GLU A 7 -5.59 2.12 -11.93
N THR A 8 -5.14 3.38 -12.04
CA THR A 8 -4.73 4.22 -10.90
C THR A 8 -5.90 4.43 -9.95
N GLU A 9 -7.05 4.86 -10.47
CA GLU A 9 -8.26 5.06 -9.67
C GLU A 9 -8.70 3.77 -8.96
N ALA A 10 -8.77 2.65 -9.68
CA ALA A 10 -9.13 1.37 -9.08
C ALA A 10 -8.12 0.93 -8.00
N THR A 11 -6.82 1.11 -8.24
CA THR A 11 -5.78 0.79 -7.26
C THR A 11 -5.89 1.67 -6.02
N SER A 12 -6.20 2.95 -6.20
CA SER A 12 -6.39 3.88 -5.10
C SER A 12 -7.59 3.49 -4.24
N GLN A 13 -8.73 3.16 -4.86
CA GLN A 13 -9.92 2.68 -4.16
C GLN A 13 -9.64 1.39 -3.37
N GLU A 14 -8.88 0.45 -3.95
CA GLU A 14 -8.48 -0.79 -3.27
C GLU A 14 -7.59 -0.52 -2.04
N LEU A 15 -6.67 0.44 -2.13
CA LEU A 15 -5.79 0.84 -1.03
C LEU A 15 -6.57 1.56 0.09
N HIS A 16 -7.45 2.49 -0.27
CA HIS A 16 -8.33 3.18 0.66
C HIS A 16 -9.25 2.20 1.39
N ALA A 17 -9.86 1.24 0.67
CA ALA A 17 -10.69 0.22 1.30
C ALA A 17 -9.96 -0.61 2.35
N LEU A 18 -8.68 -0.98 2.10
CA LEU A 18 -7.87 -1.65 3.11
C LEU A 18 -7.52 -0.74 4.28
N ARG A 19 -7.20 0.53 4.00
CA ARG A 19 -6.87 1.51 5.04
C ARG A 19 -8.06 1.79 5.97
N ASP A 20 -9.25 1.99 5.40
CA ASP A 20 -10.49 2.30 6.13
C ASP A 20 -10.95 1.14 7.01
N ALA A 21 -10.61 -0.09 6.64
CA ALA A 21 -10.92 -1.27 7.46
C ALA A 21 -10.06 -1.36 8.74
N LEU A 22 -8.92 -0.67 8.79
CA LEU A 22 -8.00 -0.72 9.94
C LEU A 22 -8.45 0.25 11.05
N PRO A 23 -8.59 -0.20 12.30
CA PRO A 23 -9.00 0.63 13.44
C PRO A 23 -7.83 1.44 14.00
N LEU A 24 -7.06 2.09 13.11
CA LEU A 24 -5.87 2.87 13.44
C LEU A 24 -6.01 4.28 12.87
N ALA A 25 -5.35 5.25 13.48
CA ALA A 25 -5.17 6.58 12.91
C ALA A 25 -4.05 6.56 11.85
N ASP A 26 -4.03 7.55 10.95
CA ASP A 26 -3.01 7.65 9.89
C ASP A 26 -1.62 7.96 10.44
N ALA A 27 -1.52 8.83 11.46
CA ALA A 27 -0.24 9.31 11.96
C ALA A 27 0.71 8.19 12.44
N PRO A 28 0.26 7.15 13.19
CA PRO A 28 1.08 5.98 13.48
C PRO A 28 1.58 5.22 12.25
N ILE A 29 0.74 5.10 11.21
CA ILE A 29 1.08 4.41 9.96
C ILE A 29 2.12 5.21 9.18
N GLU A 30 1.93 6.53 9.07
CA GLU A 30 2.90 7.45 8.47
C GLU A 30 4.25 7.38 9.19
N SER A 31 4.23 7.44 10.52
CA SER A 31 5.45 7.35 11.33
C SER A 31 6.18 6.03 11.14
N ALA A 32 5.47 4.90 11.09
CA ALA A 32 6.07 3.59 10.88
C ALA A 32 6.70 3.45 9.49
N LEU A 33 6.05 4.03 8.47
CA LEU A 33 6.57 4.06 7.10
C LEU A 33 7.66 5.11 6.90
N GLY A 34 7.88 6.02 7.87
CA GLY A 34 8.83 7.12 7.76
C GLY A 34 8.36 8.22 6.81
N TYR A 35 7.05 8.35 6.62
CA TYR A 35 6.45 9.39 5.80
C TYR A 35 6.35 10.72 6.54
N ALA A 36 6.55 11.81 5.79
CA ALA A 36 6.12 13.13 6.22
C ALA A 36 4.58 13.21 6.25
N PRO A 37 3.99 14.18 6.97
CA PRO A 37 2.53 14.34 6.99
C PRO A 37 1.94 14.43 5.58
N GLY A 38 0.94 13.59 5.29
CA GLY A 38 0.30 13.48 3.97
C GLY A 38 0.96 12.48 3.02
N GLY A 39 2.10 11.89 3.40
CA GLY A 39 2.80 10.90 2.58
C GLY A 39 2.01 9.58 2.46
N LEU A 40 1.25 9.20 3.49
CA LEU A 40 0.34 8.05 3.39
C LEU A 40 -0.74 8.32 2.35
N GLN A 41 -1.39 9.50 2.40
CA GLN A 41 -2.41 9.87 1.43
C GLN A 41 -1.87 9.86 0.00
N ALA A 42 -0.66 10.38 -0.23
CA ALA A 42 -0.02 10.32 -1.55
C ALA A 42 0.21 8.88 -2.04
N ALA A 43 0.52 7.95 -1.15
CA ALA A 43 0.67 6.54 -1.50
C ALA A 43 -0.68 5.86 -1.77
N LEU A 44 -1.72 6.16 -0.98
CA LEU A 44 -3.08 5.66 -1.18
C LEU A 44 -3.69 6.18 -2.48
N ASP A 45 -3.40 7.43 -2.86
CA ASP A 45 -3.84 8.04 -4.11
C ASP A 45 -2.94 7.64 -5.30
N VAL A 46 -1.93 6.80 -5.07
CA VAL A 46 -0.99 6.29 -6.10
C VAL A 46 -0.25 7.45 -6.81
N HIS A 47 -0.05 8.55 -6.09
CA HIS A 47 0.75 9.71 -6.51
C HIS A 47 2.21 9.65 -6.01
N ALA A 48 2.48 8.79 -5.01
CA ALA A 48 3.82 8.53 -4.51
C ALA A 48 4.68 7.71 -5.48
N ASN A 49 5.95 7.48 -5.13
CA ASN A 49 6.80 6.59 -5.90
C ASN A 49 6.19 5.17 -5.93
N PRO A 50 6.22 4.44 -7.07
CA PRO A 50 5.71 3.07 -7.14
C PRO A 50 6.20 2.15 -6.01
N ILE A 51 7.45 2.31 -5.56
CA ILE A 51 8.01 1.53 -4.45
C ILE A 51 7.29 1.85 -3.13
N GLU A 52 6.96 3.11 -2.89
CA GLU A 52 6.25 3.56 -1.69
C GLU A 52 4.81 3.05 -1.68
N VAL A 53 4.15 3.00 -2.85
CA VAL A 53 2.82 2.41 -3.00
C VAL A 53 2.85 0.91 -2.65
N TRP A 54 3.83 0.16 -3.16
CA TRP A 54 4.02 -1.24 -2.82
C TRP A 54 4.33 -1.47 -1.34
N ARG A 55 5.23 -0.66 -0.77
CA ARG A 55 5.61 -0.73 0.64
C ARG A 55 4.42 -0.42 1.56
N THR A 56 3.63 0.60 1.23
CA THR A 56 2.40 0.95 1.95
C THR A 56 1.41 -0.19 1.90
N ARG A 57 1.12 -0.73 0.71
CA ARG A 57 0.23 -1.87 0.51
C ARG A 57 0.62 -3.05 1.40
N ASP A 58 1.90 -3.40 1.41
CA ASP A 58 2.40 -4.55 2.18
C ASP A 58 2.38 -4.31 3.69
N TYR A 59 2.61 -3.08 4.14
CA TYR A 59 2.48 -2.71 5.54
C TYR A 59 1.02 -2.76 6.01
N LEU A 60 0.08 -2.21 5.24
CA LEU A 60 -1.36 -2.29 5.53
C LEU A 60 -1.86 -3.74 5.54
N VAL A 61 -1.37 -4.59 4.61
CA VAL A 61 -1.66 -6.03 4.61
C VAL A 61 -1.14 -6.70 5.88
N SER A 62 0.05 -6.33 6.34
CA SER A 62 0.62 -6.85 7.58
C SER A 62 -0.24 -6.46 8.78
N LEU A 63 -0.62 -5.18 8.89
CA LEU A 63 -1.54 -4.67 9.92
C LEU A 63 -2.87 -5.43 9.90
N ALA A 64 -3.50 -5.58 8.73
CA ALA A 64 -4.77 -6.28 8.61
C ALA A 64 -4.67 -7.73 9.11
N ARG A 65 -3.56 -8.42 8.81
CA ARG A 65 -3.31 -9.79 9.32
C ARG A 65 -3.23 -9.83 10.84
N ALA A 66 -2.51 -8.91 11.48
CA ALA A 66 -2.41 -8.89 12.94
C ALA A 66 -3.75 -8.58 13.62
N HIS A 67 -4.59 -7.77 12.98
CA HIS A 67 -5.92 -7.42 13.47
C HIS A 67 -7.02 -8.43 13.06
N GLY A 68 -6.69 -9.47 12.29
CA GLY A 68 -7.67 -10.45 11.79
C GLY A 68 -8.66 -9.86 10.76
N ILE A 69 -8.29 -8.77 10.10
CA ILE A 69 -9.13 -8.08 9.10
C ILE A 69 -8.96 -8.76 7.73
N PRO A 70 -10.05 -9.04 7.00
CA PRO A 70 -9.99 -9.56 5.65
C PRO A 70 -9.25 -8.61 4.71
N ILE A 71 -8.26 -9.13 3.97
CA ILE A 71 -7.51 -8.35 2.98
C ILE A 71 -8.33 -8.31 1.68
N PRO A 72 -8.62 -7.13 1.12
CA PRO A 72 -9.31 -7.02 -0.16
C PRO A 72 -8.45 -7.58 -1.30
N ARG A 73 -9.11 -8.02 -2.37
CA ARG A 73 -8.40 -8.45 -3.57
C ARG A 73 -7.86 -7.23 -4.30
N PHE A 74 -6.55 -7.20 -4.52
CA PHE A 74 -5.91 -6.21 -5.38
C PHE A 74 -5.90 -6.65 -6.84
N SER A 75 -6.32 -5.78 -7.74
CA SER A 75 -6.29 -6.05 -9.18
C SER A 75 -4.87 -5.87 -9.74
N ARG A 76 -4.24 -4.72 -9.47
CA ARG A 76 -2.92 -4.35 -9.98
C ARG A 76 -1.80 -4.61 -8.98
N LEU A 77 -2.04 -4.35 -7.70
CA LEU A 77 -1.12 -4.65 -6.61
C LEU A 77 -1.28 -6.10 -6.10
N SER A 78 -1.45 -7.05 -7.02
CA SER A 78 -1.60 -8.47 -6.70
C SER A 78 -0.27 -9.11 -6.28
N ASP A 79 -0.30 -10.21 -5.54
CA ASP A 79 0.93 -10.90 -5.11
C ASP A 79 1.75 -11.43 -6.30
N ASN A 80 1.10 -11.82 -7.40
CA ASN A 80 1.79 -12.18 -8.64
C ASN A 80 2.55 -10.99 -9.24
N MET A 81 1.97 -9.79 -9.17
CA MET A 81 2.63 -8.57 -9.62
C MET A 81 3.75 -8.15 -8.66
N ARG A 82 3.60 -8.42 -7.35
CA ARG A 82 4.63 -8.13 -6.33
C ARG A 82 5.98 -8.74 -6.69
N SER A 83 6.02 -10.01 -7.09
CA SER A 83 7.27 -10.67 -7.51
C SER A 83 7.88 -10.06 -8.78
N SER A 84 7.07 -9.45 -9.64
CA SER A 84 7.56 -8.71 -10.82
C SER A 84 8.07 -7.33 -10.43
N ALA A 85 7.35 -6.64 -9.55
CA ALA A 85 7.76 -5.35 -9.00
C ALA A 85 9.09 -5.45 -8.25
N GLN A 86 9.30 -6.49 -7.44
CA GLN A 86 10.58 -6.74 -6.75
C GLN A 86 11.75 -6.95 -7.73
N ARG A 87 11.49 -7.51 -8.92
CA ARG A 87 12.53 -7.64 -9.97
C ARG A 87 12.87 -6.32 -10.62
N TRP A 88 11.92 -5.40 -10.73
CA TRP A 88 12.13 -4.09 -11.36
C TRP A 88 12.70 -3.04 -10.41
N PHE A 89 12.24 -3.05 -9.16
CA PHE A 89 12.53 -2.01 -8.20
C PHE A 89 13.46 -2.45 -7.07
N GLY A 90 13.80 -3.74 -7.04
CA GLY A 90 14.48 -4.36 -5.90
C GLY A 90 13.51 -4.73 -4.77
N PRO A 91 13.99 -5.46 -3.75
CA PRO A 91 13.23 -5.69 -2.54
C PRO A 91 13.03 -4.37 -1.79
N TRP A 92 11.92 -4.26 -1.07
CA TRP A 92 11.65 -3.17 -0.14
C TRP A 92 11.35 -3.72 1.24
N ASP A 93 11.79 -3.00 2.26
CA ASP A 93 11.55 -3.37 3.64
C ASP A 93 10.19 -2.88 4.10
N VAL A 94 9.44 -3.80 4.69
CA VAL A 94 8.17 -3.50 5.35
C VAL A 94 8.45 -3.46 6.84
N PRO A 95 8.15 -2.35 7.54
CA PRO A 95 8.33 -2.28 8.99
C PRO A 95 7.59 -3.44 9.67
N THR A 96 8.31 -4.17 10.53
CA THR A 96 7.71 -5.16 11.42
C THR A 96 6.92 -4.45 12.51
N MET A 97 5.74 -4.98 12.83
CA MET A 97 4.95 -4.52 13.98
C MET A 97 5.58 -4.90 15.31
#